data_AF-A0A662XGD6-F1
#
_entry.id   AF-A0A662XGD6-F1
#
_cell.length_a   1.000
_cell.length_b   1.000
_cell.length_c   1.000
_cell.angle_alpha   90.00
_cell.angle_beta   90.00
_cell.angle_gamma   90.00
#
_symmetry.space_group_name_H-M   'P 1'
#
loop_
_entity.id
_entity.type
_entity.pdbx_description
1 polymer ?
#
loop_
_entity_poly.entity_id
_entity_poly.type
_entity_poly.pdbx_seq_one_letter_code
_entity_poly.pdbx_strand_id
1 'polypeptide(L)'
;MEGKTGATATAPLLERMLCRKPMQVIQAEENSQDLPRSLSLFDLICIGIGGTVGSGIFSTAASIVSDTAGPAALVSWLIGGVVCCMNALAYMELTTRVPSSGSTYAYAYHAIGELPAVVAGWLLTLEYAVSGAGVARSWAQKVEDWVVLEHPDASVHWLNMDYANLLAAIIQALCVIVLLMGVRFGKVFVNGFTILKIFVVLFIIIAGFCAIDSDNLSPFVPARSENNSGDMAFGTQGIITGASQAFFGYIGFDEVC
;
A
#
# COMPACT_ATOMS: atom_id res chain seq x y z
N MET A 1 49.37 -37.74 -5.10
CA MET A 1 48.73 -39.02 -5.47
C MET A 1 47.74 -39.33 -4.36
N GLU A 2 46.52 -38.82 -4.52
CA GLU A 2 45.29 -39.62 -4.71
C GLU A 2 44.50 -39.61 -3.39
N GLY A 3 43.24 -39.21 -3.31
CA GLY A 3 42.32 -38.76 -4.33
C GLY A 3 40.92 -38.56 -3.74
N LYS A 4 40.07 -37.98 -4.58
CA LYS A 4 38.60 -38.00 -4.55
C LYS A 4 37.92 -36.98 -3.63
N THR A 5 37.87 -35.75 -4.15
CA THR A 5 36.61 -35.15 -4.61
C THR A 5 35.40 -36.10 -4.54
N GLY A 6 34.67 -36.04 -3.43
CA GLY A 6 33.43 -36.78 -3.20
C GLY A 6 32.23 -35.88 -3.46
N ALA A 7 31.74 -35.93 -4.68
CA ALA A 7 30.36 -35.63 -5.13
C ALA A 7 29.50 -34.73 -4.23
N THR A 8 29.37 -33.45 -4.61
CA THR A 8 28.12 -32.71 -4.41
C THR A 8 27.04 -33.40 -5.23
N ALA A 9 26.35 -34.37 -4.62
CA ALA A 9 25.11 -34.88 -5.16
C ALA A 9 24.15 -33.68 -5.31
N THR A 10 23.87 -33.29 -6.54
CA THR A 10 22.89 -32.25 -6.85
C THR A 10 21.56 -32.71 -6.32
N ALA A 11 21.16 -32.20 -5.15
CA ALA A 11 19.82 -32.41 -4.63
C ALA A 11 18.83 -32.10 -5.78
N PRO A 12 17.84 -32.98 -6.03
CA PRO A 12 16.85 -32.76 -7.08
C PRO A 12 16.33 -31.33 -6.99
N LEU A 13 16.13 -30.68 -8.14
CA LEU A 13 15.79 -29.26 -8.24
C LEU A 13 14.60 -28.86 -7.33
N LEU A 14 13.66 -29.78 -7.12
CA LEU A 14 12.55 -29.64 -6.18
C LEU A 14 12.99 -29.49 -4.71
N GLU A 15 13.99 -30.25 -4.28
CA GLU A 15 14.53 -30.20 -2.91
C GLU A 15 15.29 -28.89 -2.67
N ARG A 16 15.96 -28.36 -3.70
CA ARG A 16 16.56 -27.01 -3.65
C ARG A 16 15.49 -25.93 -3.55
N MET A 17 14.45 -26.01 -4.38
CA MET A 17 13.32 -25.07 -4.39
C MET A 17 12.53 -25.01 -3.08
N LEU A 18 12.56 -26.09 -2.29
CA LEU A 18 11.89 -26.16 -0.98
C LEU A 18 12.85 -25.92 0.19
N CYS A 19 14.12 -25.65 -0.09
CA CYS A 19 15.11 -25.38 0.95
C CYS A 19 14.74 -24.10 1.69
N ARG A 20 14.80 -24.17 3.02
CA ARG A 20 14.50 -23.04 3.91
C ARG A 20 15.78 -22.38 4.34
N LYS A 21 15.75 -21.06 4.49
CA LYS A 21 16.88 -20.33 5.01
C LYS A 21 16.89 -20.40 6.55
N PRO A 22 17.95 -20.93 7.17
CA PRO A 22 18.03 -20.98 8.63
C PRO A 22 18.21 -19.58 9.22
N MET A 23 17.58 -19.32 10.37
CA MET A 23 17.62 -18.00 11.04
C MET A 23 19.03 -17.48 11.32
N GLN A 24 19.97 -18.39 11.62
CA GLN A 24 21.36 -18.02 11.90
C GLN A 24 22.02 -17.32 10.70
N VAL A 25 21.69 -17.75 9.47
CA VAL A 25 22.23 -17.15 8.25
C VAL A 25 21.58 -15.79 7.99
N ILE A 26 20.27 -15.67 8.20
CA ILE A 26 19.55 -14.39 8.08
C ILE A 26 20.15 -13.38 9.06
N GLN A 27 20.30 -13.74 10.34
CA GLN A 27 20.86 -12.85 11.35
C GLN A 27 22.31 -12.47 11.05
N ALA A 28 23.11 -13.39 10.52
CA ALA A 28 24.50 -13.12 10.14
C ALA A 28 24.59 -12.11 8.99
N GLU A 29 23.72 -12.23 7.98
CA GLU A 29 23.63 -11.26 6.88
C GLU A 29 23.20 -9.89 7.37
N GLU A 30 22.21 -9.81 8.27
CA GLU A 30 21.77 -8.53 8.83
C GLU A 30 22.84 -7.87 9.69
N ASN A 31 23.50 -8.64 10.54
CA ASN A 31 24.58 -8.12 11.36
C ASN A 31 25.79 -7.69 10.52
N SER A 32 25.93 -8.21 9.30
CA SER A 32 26.96 -7.77 8.35
C SER A 32 26.64 -6.42 7.69
N GLN A 33 25.35 -6.06 7.64
CA GLN A 33 24.90 -4.74 7.21
C GLN A 33 25.04 -3.80 8.41
N ASP A 34 26.17 -3.09 8.49
CA ASP A 34 26.55 -2.20 9.59
C ASP A 34 25.71 -0.90 9.62
N LEU A 35 24.39 -1.05 9.66
CA LEU A 35 23.40 0.04 9.60
C LEU A 35 23.07 0.54 11.01
N PRO A 36 23.26 1.84 11.30
CA PRO A 36 22.93 2.38 12.60
C PRO A 36 21.41 2.36 12.82
N ARG A 37 20.97 1.70 13.90
CA ARG A 37 19.56 1.70 14.34
C ARG A 37 19.16 3.09 14.79
N SER A 38 18.60 3.87 13.85
CA SER A 38 18.31 5.30 14.02
C SER A 38 16.82 5.63 14.04
N LEU A 39 15.95 4.63 13.86
CA LEU A 39 14.49 4.75 13.93
C LEU A 39 14.01 4.44 15.36
N SER A 40 13.14 5.31 15.87
CA SER A 40 12.43 5.13 17.13
C SER A 40 11.06 4.47 16.91
N LEU A 41 10.40 4.03 17.98
CA LEU A 41 9.02 3.52 17.91
C LEU A 41 8.06 4.54 17.26
N PHE A 42 8.23 5.82 17.58
CA PHE A 42 7.41 6.88 16.99
C PHE A 42 7.65 7.00 15.48
N ASP A 43 8.92 6.88 15.04
CA ASP A 43 9.25 6.88 13.61
C ASP A 43 8.56 5.70 12.90
N LEU A 44 8.56 4.52 13.51
CA LEU A 44 7.91 3.32 12.96
C LEU A 44 6.37 3.45 12.90
N ILE A 45 5.74 4.01 13.93
CA ILE A 45 4.29 4.30 13.90
C ILE A 45 3.98 5.30 12.78
N CYS A 46 4.79 6.35 12.64
CA CYS A 46 4.61 7.32 11.56
C CYS A 46 4.82 6.69 10.18
N ILE A 47 5.77 5.78 10.01
CA ILE A 47 5.94 5.04 8.75
C ILE A 47 4.68 4.22 8.45
N GLY A 48 4.20 3.40 9.40
CA GLY A 48 3.02 2.57 9.17
C GLY A 48 1.75 3.36 8.86
N ILE A 49 1.47 4.43 9.62
CA ILE A 49 0.33 5.32 9.33
C ILE A 49 0.55 6.09 8.03
N GLY A 50 1.77 6.58 7.79
CA GLY A 50 2.13 7.40 6.63
C GLY A 50 2.09 6.64 5.31
N GLY A 51 2.48 5.35 5.33
CA GLY A 51 2.40 4.41 4.22
C GLY A 51 0.95 4.00 3.93
N THR A 52 0.15 3.77 4.97
CA THR A 52 -1.26 3.38 4.81
C THR A 52 -2.18 4.53 4.40
N VAL A 53 -2.06 5.69 5.07
CA VAL A 53 -2.90 6.86 4.78
C VAL A 53 -2.36 7.59 3.56
N GLY A 54 -2.90 7.27 2.39
CA GLY A 54 -2.46 7.81 1.11
C GLY A 54 -3.60 8.15 0.16
N SER A 55 -3.29 8.15 -1.14
CA SER A 55 -4.29 8.38 -2.20
C SER A 55 -5.44 7.37 -2.15
N GLY A 56 -5.20 6.17 -1.61
CA GLY A 56 -6.22 5.13 -1.46
C GLY A 56 -7.50 5.66 -0.82
N ILE A 57 -7.46 6.11 0.44
CA ILE A 57 -8.65 6.66 1.10
C ILE A 57 -9.16 7.94 0.41
N PHE A 58 -8.27 8.84 -0.03
CA PHE A 58 -8.66 10.14 -0.59
C PHE A 58 -9.22 10.10 -2.02
N SER A 59 -9.07 8.99 -2.72
CA SER A 59 -9.53 8.84 -4.11
C SER A 59 -10.56 7.72 -4.23
N THR A 60 -10.32 6.57 -3.58
CA THR A 60 -11.27 5.44 -3.66
C THR A 60 -12.51 5.64 -2.79
N ALA A 61 -12.46 6.42 -1.71
CA ALA A 61 -13.65 6.63 -0.88
C ALA A 61 -14.77 7.29 -1.70
N ALA A 62 -14.43 8.30 -2.49
CA ALA A 62 -15.38 8.98 -3.37
C ALA A 62 -15.95 8.01 -4.42
N SER A 63 -15.09 7.27 -5.15
CA SER A 63 -15.53 6.35 -6.20
C SER A 63 -16.36 5.18 -5.67
N ILE A 64 -16.04 4.67 -4.47
CA ILE A 64 -16.84 3.61 -3.84
C ILE A 64 -18.23 4.14 -3.51
N VAL A 65 -18.34 5.37 -3.01
CA VAL A 65 -19.65 5.98 -2.72
C VAL A 65 -20.41 6.30 -4.00
N SER A 66 -19.81 6.96 -4.98
CA SER A 66 -20.51 7.42 -6.19
C SER A 66 -20.88 6.29 -7.15
N ASP A 67 -19.97 5.32 -7.35
CA ASP A 67 -20.07 4.41 -8.50
C ASP A 67 -20.16 2.92 -8.12
N THR A 68 -20.08 2.57 -6.82
CA THR A 68 -20.01 1.16 -6.40
C THR A 68 -21.03 0.76 -5.32
N ALA A 69 -21.03 1.42 -4.16
CA ALA A 69 -21.75 0.97 -2.96
C ALA A 69 -22.72 2.02 -2.38
N GLY A 70 -22.64 3.29 -2.78
CA GLY A 70 -23.49 4.34 -2.20
C GLY A 70 -23.17 4.60 -0.73
N PRO A 71 -24.15 4.98 0.10
CA PRO A 71 -23.96 5.15 1.54
C PRO A 71 -23.47 3.88 2.25
N ALA A 72 -23.76 2.69 1.69
CA ALA A 72 -23.25 1.42 2.18
C ALA A 72 -21.73 1.23 2.00
N ALA A 73 -21.02 2.18 1.40
CA ALA A 73 -19.56 2.22 1.36
C ALA A 73 -18.95 2.09 2.77
N LEU A 74 -19.62 2.59 3.82
CA LEU A 74 -19.20 2.38 5.20
C LEU A 74 -19.03 0.88 5.53
N VAL A 75 -19.97 0.04 5.09
CA VAL A 75 -19.93 -1.41 5.31
C VAL A 75 -18.78 -2.03 4.52
N SER A 76 -18.54 -1.56 3.29
CA SER A 76 -17.40 -1.97 2.46
C SER A 76 -16.06 -1.72 3.16
N TRP A 77 -15.85 -0.52 3.70
CA TRP A 77 -14.64 -0.17 4.47
C TRP A 77 -14.52 -0.98 5.75
N LEU A 78 -15.62 -1.22 6.47
CA LEU A 78 -15.60 -2.07 7.67
C LEU A 78 -15.19 -3.52 7.35
N ILE A 79 -15.73 -4.11 6.28
CA ILE A 79 -15.35 -5.47 5.85
C ILE A 79 -13.87 -5.51 5.49
N GLY A 80 -13.41 -4.57 4.67
CA GLY A 80 -11.99 -4.46 4.30
C GLY A 80 -11.09 -4.30 5.52
N GLY A 81 -11.46 -3.42 6.45
CA GLY A 81 -10.72 -3.18 7.69
C GLY A 81 -10.60 -4.42 8.57
N VAL A 82 -11.66 -5.21 8.74
CA VAL A 82 -11.60 -6.46 9.52
C VAL A 82 -10.62 -7.46 8.88
N VAL A 83 -10.67 -7.62 7.56
CA VAL A 83 -9.76 -8.51 6.83
C VAL A 83 -8.31 -8.04 6.97
N CYS A 84 -8.07 -6.73 6.81
CA CYS A 84 -6.75 -6.14 6.97
C CYS A 84 -6.22 -6.25 8.42
N CYS A 85 -7.08 -6.10 9.43
CA CYS A 85 -6.70 -6.32 10.83
C CYS A 85 -6.28 -7.77 11.09
N MET A 86 -7.02 -8.74 10.57
CA MET A 86 -6.65 -10.16 10.69
C MET A 86 -5.29 -10.43 10.02
N ASN A 87 -5.07 -9.85 8.84
CA ASN A 87 -3.79 -9.95 8.14
C ASN A 87 -2.65 -9.30 8.94
N ALA A 88 -2.85 -8.09 9.45
CA ALA A 88 -1.86 -7.36 10.25
C ALA A 88 -1.46 -8.11 11.53
N LEU A 89 -2.41 -8.77 12.20
CA LEU A 89 -2.11 -9.63 13.36
C LEU A 89 -1.22 -10.82 12.98
N ALA A 90 -1.45 -11.43 11.83
CA ALA A 90 -0.58 -12.50 11.33
C ALA A 90 0.83 -11.99 10.98
N TYR A 91 0.94 -10.82 10.35
CA TYR A 91 2.23 -10.18 10.08
C TYR A 91 2.98 -9.87 11.38
N MET A 92 2.32 -9.31 12.39
CA MET A 92 2.92 -9.04 13.71
C MET A 92 3.50 -10.31 14.35
N GLU A 93 2.81 -11.43 14.24
CA GLU A 93 3.27 -12.74 14.75
C GLU A 93 4.52 -13.25 14.02
N LEU A 94 4.66 -12.91 12.73
CA LEU A 94 5.82 -13.26 11.91
C LEU A 94 7.00 -12.33 12.18
N THR A 95 6.79 -11.01 12.22
CA THR A 95 7.83 -10.01 12.52
C THR A 95 8.50 -10.26 13.86
N THR A 96 7.72 -10.65 14.87
CA THR A 96 8.25 -10.94 16.21
C THR A 96 9.06 -12.24 16.27
N ARG A 97 8.84 -13.18 15.34
CA ARG A 97 9.59 -14.45 15.26
C ARG A 97 10.78 -14.40 14.33
N VAL A 98 10.66 -13.63 13.25
CA VAL A 98 11.68 -13.45 12.21
C VAL A 98 11.96 -11.95 12.12
N PRO A 99 12.67 -11.37 13.11
CA PRO A 99 12.91 -9.92 13.17
C PRO A 99 13.98 -9.53 12.15
N SER A 100 13.60 -9.59 10.87
CA SER A 100 14.47 -9.36 9.73
C SER A 100 13.88 -8.34 8.76
N SER A 101 14.74 -7.54 8.14
CA SER A 101 14.46 -6.42 7.23
C SER A 101 13.98 -6.85 5.83
N GLY A 102 13.26 -7.97 5.70
CA GLY A 102 12.89 -8.57 4.42
C GLY A 102 11.40 -8.90 4.23
N SER A 103 10.54 -8.50 5.17
CA SER A 103 9.08 -8.68 5.14
C SER A 103 8.62 -10.07 4.65
N THR A 104 7.53 -10.17 3.88
CA THR A 104 6.91 -11.45 3.43
C THR A 104 7.87 -12.39 2.70
N TYR A 105 8.85 -11.85 1.96
CA TYR A 105 9.90 -12.64 1.31
C TYR A 105 10.74 -13.40 2.35
N ALA A 106 11.26 -12.70 3.37
CA ALA A 106 12.05 -13.31 4.42
C ALA A 106 11.24 -14.32 5.23
N TYR A 107 9.96 -14.01 5.51
CA TYR A 107 9.06 -14.90 6.23
C TYR A 107 8.82 -16.21 5.46
N ALA A 108 8.51 -16.11 4.16
CA ALA A 108 8.28 -17.27 3.31
C ALA A 108 9.54 -18.12 3.13
N TYR A 109 10.72 -17.50 3.01
CA TYR A 109 11.99 -18.21 2.86
C TYR A 109 12.33 -18.99 4.13
N HIS A 110 12.06 -18.40 5.29
CA HIS A 110 12.28 -19.09 6.55
C HIS A 110 11.25 -20.21 6.81
N ALA A 111 9.96 -19.93 6.58
CA ALA A 111 8.89 -20.82 7.00
C ALA A 111 8.53 -21.92 5.98
N ILE A 112 8.60 -21.63 4.68
CA ILE A 112 7.99 -22.47 3.64
C ILE A 112 9.04 -23.01 2.67
N GLY A 113 9.93 -22.15 2.16
CA GLY A 113 11.02 -22.53 1.26
C GLY A 113 11.34 -21.46 0.22
N GLU A 114 12.38 -21.70 -0.58
CA GLU A 114 12.92 -20.75 -1.57
C GLU A 114 11.91 -20.36 -2.65
N LEU A 115 11.21 -21.31 -3.27
CA LEU A 115 10.29 -21.01 -4.38
C LEU A 115 9.10 -20.15 -3.94
N PRO A 116 8.35 -20.46 -2.87
CA PRO A 116 7.31 -19.57 -2.34
C PRO A 116 7.86 -18.19 -1.98
N ALA A 117 9.09 -18.11 -1.46
CA ALA A 117 9.74 -16.83 -1.16
C ALA A 117 9.98 -16.01 -2.43
N VAL A 118 10.59 -16.60 -3.46
CA VAL A 118 10.83 -15.93 -4.75
C VAL A 118 9.53 -15.44 -5.37
N VAL A 119 8.47 -16.27 -5.34
CA VAL A 119 7.14 -15.86 -5.81
C VAL A 119 6.61 -14.67 -4.98
N ALA A 120 6.70 -14.73 -3.65
CA ALA A 120 6.30 -13.62 -2.79
C ALA A 120 7.09 -12.34 -3.09
N GLY A 121 8.40 -12.44 -3.32
CA GLY A 121 9.25 -11.28 -3.68
C GLY A 121 8.86 -10.64 -5.01
N TRP A 122 8.53 -11.45 -6.02
CA TRP A 122 8.01 -10.94 -7.29
C TRP A 122 6.64 -10.27 -7.14
N LEU A 123 5.73 -10.88 -6.37
CA LEU A 123 4.41 -10.32 -6.11
C LEU A 123 4.50 -8.97 -5.38
N LEU A 124 5.31 -8.89 -4.32
CA LEU A 124 5.55 -7.64 -3.59
C LEU A 124 6.16 -6.56 -4.49
N THR A 125 7.14 -6.92 -5.31
CA THR A 125 7.78 -5.95 -6.22
C THR A 125 6.76 -5.38 -7.20
N LEU A 126 5.89 -6.22 -7.76
CA LEU A 126 4.81 -5.79 -8.66
C LEU A 126 3.77 -4.95 -7.92
N GLU A 127 3.40 -5.36 -6.70
CA GLU A 127 2.46 -4.64 -5.85
C GLU A 127 2.94 -3.22 -5.55
N TYR A 128 4.17 -3.04 -5.05
CA TYR A 128 4.73 -1.72 -4.77
C TYR A 128 4.93 -0.88 -6.04
N ALA A 129 5.27 -1.50 -7.17
CA ALA A 129 5.39 -0.79 -8.45
C ALA A 129 4.03 -0.24 -8.92
N VAL A 130 2.98 -1.07 -8.89
CA VAL A 130 1.63 -0.67 -9.28
C VAL A 130 1.05 0.34 -8.29
N SER A 131 1.24 0.11 -6.99
CA SER A 131 0.79 1.02 -5.93
C SER A 131 1.45 2.39 -6.06
N GLY A 132 2.77 2.44 -6.18
CA GLY A 132 3.52 3.69 -6.38
C GLY A 132 3.07 4.47 -7.61
N ALA A 133 2.87 3.79 -8.75
CA ALA A 133 2.34 4.40 -9.97
C ALA A 133 0.91 4.94 -9.77
N GLY A 134 0.05 4.19 -9.08
CA GLY A 134 -1.31 4.61 -8.75
C GLY A 134 -1.35 5.85 -7.84
N VAL A 135 -0.47 5.92 -6.84
CA VAL A 135 -0.32 7.10 -5.96
C VAL A 135 0.14 8.30 -6.77
N ALA A 136 1.16 8.15 -7.62
CA ALA A 136 1.66 9.23 -8.47
C ALA A 136 0.60 9.76 -9.44
N ARG A 137 -0.17 8.88 -10.09
CA ARG A 137 -1.30 9.25 -10.96
C ARG A 137 -2.38 10.00 -10.20
N SER A 138 -2.74 9.53 -9.00
CA SER A 138 -3.76 10.18 -8.18
C SER A 138 -3.34 11.59 -7.74
N TRP A 139 -2.06 11.81 -7.43
CA TRP A 139 -1.56 13.15 -7.14
C TRP A 139 -1.55 14.05 -8.37
N ALA A 140 -1.15 13.51 -9.51
CA ALA A 140 -1.13 14.25 -10.76
C ALA A 140 -2.54 14.74 -11.15
N GLN A 141 -3.56 13.90 -10.97
CA GLN A 141 -4.98 14.26 -11.14
C GLN A 141 -5.39 15.38 -10.18
N LYS A 142 -5.08 15.27 -8.88
CA LYS A 142 -5.42 16.31 -7.89
C LYS A 142 -4.80 17.67 -8.22
N VAL A 143 -3.59 17.69 -8.79
CA VAL A 143 -2.93 18.94 -9.22
C VAL A 143 -3.64 19.55 -10.42
N GLU A 144 -4.05 18.76 -11.40
CA GLU A 144 -4.85 19.24 -12.53
C GLU A 144 -6.21 19.77 -12.07
N ASP A 145 -6.93 19.02 -11.23
CA ASP A 145 -8.21 19.45 -10.67
C ASP A 145 -8.08 20.81 -9.96
N TRP A 146 -7.02 21.00 -9.19
CA TRP A 146 -6.73 22.26 -8.51
C TRP A 146 -6.42 23.40 -9.49
N VAL A 147 -5.61 23.16 -10.53
CA VAL A 147 -5.28 24.18 -11.53
C VAL A 147 -6.52 24.58 -12.33
N VAL A 148 -7.36 23.63 -12.72
CA VAL A 148 -8.61 23.90 -13.46
C VAL A 148 -9.61 24.65 -12.59
N LEU A 149 -9.65 24.37 -11.28
CA LEU A 149 -10.50 25.10 -10.33
C LEU A 149 -10.13 26.58 -10.24
N GLU A 150 -8.84 26.90 -10.15
CA GLU A 150 -8.34 28.28 -10.00
C GLU A 150 -8.27 29.02 -11.34
N HIS A 151 -7.97 28.28 -12.42
CA HIS A 151 -7.79 28.79 -13.77
C HIS A 151 -8.56 27.94 -14.79
N PRO A 152 -9.88 28.17 -14.95
CA PRO A 152 -10.73 27.35 -15.83
C PRO A 152 -10.28 27.34 -17.30
N ASP A 153 -9.60 28.39 -17.76
CA ASP A 153 -9.10 28.50 -19.14
C ASP A 153 -7.76 27.79 -19.36
N ALA A 154 -7.10 27.30 -18.30
CA ALA A 154 -5.80 26.64 -18.40
C ALA A 154 -5.95 25.19 -18.88
N SER A 155 -5.43 24.90 -20.08
CA SER A 155 -5.37 23.53 -20.60
C SER A 155 -4.11 22.82 -20.11
N VAL A 156 -4.15 22.28 -18.89
CA VAL A 156 -3.04 21.47 -18.34
C VAL A 156 -3.18 19.97 -18.58
N HIS A 157 -4.26 19.53 -19.23
CA HIS A 157 -4.56 18.12 -19.47
C HIS A 157 -3.45 17.35 -20.20
N TRP A 158 -2.66 18.04 -21.04
CA TRP A 158 -1.50 17.44 -21.72
C TRP A 158 -0.45 16.85 -20.76
N LEU A 159 -0.44 17.27 -19.50
CA LEU A 159 0.42 16.71 -18.44
C LEU A 159 -0.11 15.38 -17.87
N ASN A 160 -1.39 15.08 -18.05
CA ASN A 160 -2.12 14.00 -17.42
C ASN A 160 -2.90 13.11 -18.41
N MET A 161 -2.42 13.03 -19.65
CA MET A 161 -3.06 12.21 -20.69
C MET A 161 -3.23 10.75 -20.24
N ASP A 162 -4.30 10.10 -20.71
CA ASP A 162 -4.67 8.75 -20.29
C ASP A 162 -3.54 7.72 -20.45
N TYR A 163 -2.86 7.77 -21.60
CA TYR A 163 -1.77 6.86 -21.97
C TYR A 163 -0.38 7.37 -21.55
N ALA A 164 -0.24 8.65 -21.23
CA ALA A 164 1.05 9.29 -20.96
C ALA A 164 0.90 10.36 -19.88
N ASN A 165 0.99 9.96 -18.61
CA ASN A 165 0.89 10.89 -17.48
C ASN A 165 2.29 11.41 -17.10
N LEU A 166 2.67 12.53 -17.71
CA LEU A 166 3.98 13.16 -17.51
C LEU A 166 4.14 13.70 -16.08
N LEU A 167 3.09 14.27 -15.51
CA LEU A 167 3.15 14.84 -14.16
C LEU A 167 3.35 13.75 -13.10
N ALA A 168 2.70 12.60 -13.24
CA ALA A 168 2.95 11.45 -12.37
C ALA A 168 4.40 10.97 -12.47
N ALA A 169 4.99 10.94 -13.68
CA ALA A 169 6.39 10.58 -13.86
C ALA A 169 7.34 11.57 -13.18
N ILE A 170 7.04 12.87 -13.24
CA ILE A 170 7.79 13.91 -12.53
C ILE A 170 7.68 13.72 -11.01
N ILE A 171 6.48 13.50 -10.49
CA ILE A 171 6.25 13.25 -9.05
C ILE A 171 7.04 12.01 -8.60
N GLN A 172 7.00 10.92 -9.37
CA GLN A 172 7.76 9.71 -9.06
C GLN A 172 9.27 9.97 -9.06
N ALA A 173 9.79 10.72 -10.04
CA ALA A 173 11.21 11.09 -10.09
C ALA A 173 11.63 11.94 -8.89
N LEU A 174 10.78 12.87 -8.44
CA LEU A 174 11.02 13.66 -7.22
C LEU A 174 11.05 12.77 -5.97
N CYS A 175 10.13 11.81 -5.84
CA CYS A 175 10.16 10.84 -4.76
C CYS A 175 11.46 10.03 -4.76
N VAL A 176 11.94 9.58 -5.91
CA VAL A 176 13.23 8.89 -6.04
C VAL A 176 14.39 9.77 -5.60
N ILE A 177 14.40 11.06 -5.98
CA ILE A 177 15.43 12.01 -5.53
C ILE A 177 15.42 12.13 -3.99
N VAL A 178 14.26 12.25 -3.37
CA VAL A 178 14.14 12.31 -1.90
C VAL A 178 14.64 11.02 -1.25
N LEU A 179 14.35 9.85 -1.82
CA LEU A 179 14.87 8.57 -1.32
C LEU A 179 16.41 8.52 -1.39
N LEU A 180 17.02 9.05 -2.45
CA LEU A 180 18.47 9.12 -2.62
C LEU A 180 19.16 10.10 -1.65
N MET A 181 18.44 11.06 -1.05
CA MET A 181 18.99 11.97 -0.04
C MET A 181 19.25 11.30 1.32
N GLY A 182 18.78 10.06 1.52
CA GLY A 182 19.14 9.21 2.65
C GLY A 182 18.15 9.20 3.82
N VAL A 183 18.22 8.12 4.60
CA VAL A 183 17.21 7.73 5.61
C VAL A 183 17.05 8.73 6.75
N ARG A 184 18.11 9.44 7.15
CA ARG A 184 18.05 10.43 8.25
C ARG A 184 17.16 11.62 7.92
N PHE A 185 17.22 12.12 6.69
CA PHE A 185 16.32 13.16 6.21
C PHE A 185 14.93 12.57 5.95
N GLY A 186 14.89 11.37 5.37
CA GLY A 186 13.65 10.64 5.08
C GLY A 186 12.73 10.51 6.29
N LYS A 187 13.25 10.12 7.47
CA LYS A 187 12.37 9.95 8.64
C LYS A 187 11.74 11.25 9.15
N VAL A 188 12.46 12.38 9.09
CA VAL A 188 11.90 13.69 9.48
C VAL A 188 10.80 14.09 8.51
N PHE A 189 11.05 13.87 7.21
CA PHE A 189 10.08 14.11 6.16
C PHE A 189 8.81 13.26 6.35
N VAL A 190 8.96 11.94 6.54
CA VAL A 190 7.84 11.01 6.75
C VAL A 190 7.04 11.38 8.00
N ASN A 191 7.70 11.65 9.12
CA ASN A 191 7.00 12.03 10.36
C ASN A 191 6.20 13.32 10.17
N GLY A 192 6.82 14.35 9.58
CA GLY A 192 6.15 15.63 9.34
C GLY A 192 4.92 15.50 8.45
N PHE A 193 5.04 14.77 7.32
CA PHE A 193 3.92 14.54 6.41
C PHE A 193 2.84 13.66 7.04
N THR A 194 3.19 12.68 7.85
CA THR A 194 2.22 11.82 8.53
C THR A 194 1.40 12.60 9.54
N ILE A 195 2.05 13.44 10.34
CA ILE A 195 1.35 14.33 11.29
C ILE A 195 0.39 15.26 10.53
N LEU A 196 0.85 15.89 9.44
CA LEU A 196 0.00 16.73 8.59
C LEU A 196 -1.19 15.95 8.03
N LYS A 197 -0.98 14.74 7.51
CA LYS A 197 -2.05 13.86 7.00
C LYS A 197 -3.08 13.56 8.08
N ILE A 198 -2.66 13.22 9.29
CA ILE A 198 -3.56 12.96 10.43
C ILE A 198 -4.40 14.20 10.72
N PHE A 199 -3.80 15.40 10.74
CA PHE A 199 -4.55 16.64 10.94
C PHE A 199 -5.59 16.88 9.85
N VAL A 200 -5.25 16.64 8.58
CA VAL A 200 -6.18 16.78 7.45
C VAL A 200 -7.35 15.78 7.57
N VAL A 201 -7.06 14.52 7.91
CA VAL A 201 -8.11 13.50 8.12
C VAL A 201 -9.04 13.91 9.25
N LEU A 202 -8.51 14.35 10.39
CA LEU A 202 -9.32 14.83 11.52
C LEU A 202 -10.18 16.03 11.13
N PHE A 203 -9.62 16.98 10.38
CA PHE A 203 -10.36 18.11 9.85
C PHE A 203 -11.54 17.68 8.97
N ILE A 204 -11.31 16.76 8.03
CA ILE A 204 -12.36 16.24 7.14
C ILE A 204 -13.45 15.51 7.93
N ILE A 205 -13.08 14.72 8.94
CA ILE A 205 -14.05 14.04 9.82
C ILE A 205 -14.93 15.07 10.54
N ILE A 206 -14.32 16.08 11.17
CA ILE A 206 -15.05 17.11 11.92
C ILE A 206 -15.95 17.93 10.98
N ALA A 207 -15.41 18.40 9.84
CA ALA A 207 -16.18 19.16 8.86
C ALA A 207 -17.32 18.33 8.26
N GLY A 208 -17.07 17.05 7.99
CA GLY A 208 -18.07 16.11 7.48
C GLY A 208 -19.23 15.90 8.46
N PHE A 209 -18.96 15.76 9.75
CA PHE A 209 -20.01 15.68 10.76
C PHE A 209 -20.81 16.99 10.92
N CYS A 210 -20.18 18.15 10.71
CA CYS A 210 -20.88 19.44 10.73
C CYS A 210 -21.78 19.67 9.51
N ALA A 211 -21.46 19.06 8.37
CA ALA A 211 -22.17 19.24 7.09
C ALA A 211 -23.06 18.03 6.73
N ILE A 212 -23.29 17.10 7.65
CA ILE A 212 -24.06 15.89 7.37
C ILE A 212 -25.54 16.21 7.14
N ASP A 213 -26.07 15.71 6.02
CA ASP A 213 -27.49 15.68 5.75
C ASP A 213 -27.96 14.21 5.82
N SER A 214 -28.91 13.93 6.70
CA SER A 214 -29.42 12.57 6.93
C SER A 214 -30.13 12.00 5.70
N ASP A 215 -30.66 12.86 4.83
CA ASP A 215 -31.44 12.42 3.68
C ASP A 215 -30.54 11.71 2.65
N ASN A 216 -29.26 12.11 2.57
CA ASN A 216 -28.24 11.49 1.71
C ASN A 216 -27.87 10.06 2.13
N LEU A 217 -28.23 9.63 3.34
CA LEU A 217 -28.02 8.24 3.80
C LEU A 217 -29.14 7.31 3.35
N SER A 218 -30.23 7.86 2.77
CA SER A 218 -31.39 7.08 2.33
C SER A 218 -31.51 7.10 0.80
N PRO A 219 -31.64 5.93 0.14
CA PRO A 219 -31.53 4.58 0.68
C PRO A 219 -30.09 4.21 1.06
N PHE A 220 -29.90 3.59 2.24
CA PHE A 220 -28.56 3.22 2.71
C PHE A 220 -27.86 2.22 1.79
N VAL A 221 -28.62 1.23 1.32
CA VAL A 221 -28.22 0.32 0.24
C VAL A 221 -29.04 0.68 -0.99
N PRO A 222 -28.47 1.40 -1.97
CA PRO A 222 -29.17 1.72 -3.20
C PRO A 222 -29.51 0.46 -3.97
N ALA A 223 -30.65 0.50 -4.69
CA ALA A 223 -31.02 -0.58 -5.59
C ALA A 223 -29.98 -0.72 -6.70
N ARG A 224 -29.84 -1.95 -7.21
CA ARG A 224 -28.86 -2.26 -8.25
C ARG A 224 -29.19 -1.49 -9.52
N SER A 225 -28.24 -0.69 -10.01
CA SER A 225 -28.40 0.18 -11.18
C SER A 225 -27.09 0.28 -11.94
N GLU A 226 -27.13 0.67 -13.21
CA GLU A 226 -25.93 1.07 -13.96
C GLU A 226 -25.33 2.33 -13.32
N ASN A 227 -24.01 2.35 -13.18
CA ASN A 227 -23.24 3.52 -12.74
C ASN A 227 -22.93 4.45 -13.93
N ASN A 228 -22.22 5.54 -13.65
CA ASN A 228 -21.84 6.54 -14.67
C ASN A 228 -20.94 5.96 -15.79
N SER A 229 -20.32 4.80 -15.57
CA SER A 229 -19.46 4.09 -16.52
C SER A 229 -20.19 3.00 -17.31
N GLY A 230 -21.48 2.77 -17.05
CA GLY A 230 -22.29 1.72 -17.68
C GLY A 230 -22.17 0.34 -17.04
N ASP A 231 -21.47 0.21 -15.91
CA ASP A 231 -21.34 -1.04 -15.16
C ASP A 231 -22.47 -1.21 -14.14
N MET A 232 -22.94 -2.44 -13.94
CA MET A 232 -23.94 -2.74 -12.92
C MET A 232 -23.35 -2.60 -11.50
N ALA A 233 -23.79 -1.58 -10.77
CA ALA A 233 -23.32 -1.21 -9.43
C ALA A 233 -24.42 -1.30 -8.36
N PHE A 234 -24.04 -0.99 -7.11
CA PHE A 234 -24.88 -0.94 -5.91
C PHE A 234 -25.47 -2.30 -5.46
N GLY A 235 -26.36 -2.26 -4.48
CA GLY A 235 -26.87 -3.44 -3.78
C GLY A 235 -25.81 -4.15 -2.95
N THR A 236 -26.12 -5.37 -2.51
CA THR A 236 -25.21 -6.21 -1.71
C THR A 236 -23.94 -6.59 -2.46
N GLN A 237 -24.02 -6.75 -3.79
CA GLN A 237 -22.85 -7.00 -4.63
C GLN A 237 -21.91 -5.79 -4.64
N GLY A 238 -22.46 -4.58 -4.77
CA GLY A 238 -21.70 -3.33 -4.68
C GLY A 238 -20.93 -3.19 -3.37
N ILE A 239 -21.51 -3.64 -2.25
CA ILE A 239 -20.81 -3.63 -0.95
C ILE A 239 -19.54 -4.51 -1.00
N ILE A 240 -19.62 -5.70 -1.59
CA ILE A 240 -18.48 -6.63 -1.67
C ILE A 240 -17.42 -6.11 -2.65
N THR A 241 -17.85 -5.59 -3.81
CA THR A 241 -16.94 -4.96 -4.78
C THR A 241 -16.25 -3.74 -4.18
N GLY A 242 -16.99 -2.90 -3.45
CA GLY A 242 -16.46 -1.76 -2.72
C GLY A 242 -15.46 -2.17 -1.64
N ALA A 243 -15.68 -3.30 -0.95
CA ALA A 243 -14.73 -3.80 0.05
C ALA A 243 -13.39 -4.21 -0.59
N SER A 244 -13.43 -4.80 -1.79
CA SER A 244 -12.22 -5.10 -2.57
C SER A 244 -11.49 -3.83 -3.03
N GLN A 245 -12.22 -2.77 -3.40
CA GLN A 245 -11.60 -1.48 -3.75
C GLN A 245 -11.00 -0.79 -2.51
N ALA A 246 -11.71 -0.84 -1.37
CA ALA A 246 -11.26 -0.28 -0.10
C ALA A 246 -9.96 -0.90 0.41
N PHE A 247 -9.67 -2.16 0.04
CA PHE A 247 -8.41 -2.83 0.37
C PHE A 247 -7.19 -2.00 -0.05
N PHE A 248 -7.24 -1.32 -1.19
CA PHE A 248 -6.15 -0.44 -1.65
C PHE A 248 -5.85 0.69 -0.65
N GLY A 249 -6.83 1.16 0.12
CA GLY A 249 -6.65 2.16 1.17
C GLY A 249 -6.06 1.62 2.48
N TYR A 250 -5.90 0.31 2.61
CA TYR A 250 -5.29 -0.34 3.78
C TYR A 250 -3.87 -0.87 3.52
N ILE A 251 -3.38 -0.83 2.29
CA ILE A 251 -2.01 -1.26 1.95
C ILE A 251 -0.99 -0.31 2.61
N GLY A 252 0.08 -0.85 3.20
CA GLY A 252 1.20 -0.07 3.74
C GLY A 252 1.57 -0.35 5.20
N PHE A 253 0.74 -1.10 5.96
CA PHE A 253 1.10 -1.47 7.35
C PHE A 253 2.27 -2.48 7.41
N ASP A 254 2.50 -3.21 6.33
CA ASP A 254 3.59 -4.17 6.15
C ASP A 254 4.96 -3.51 5.96
N GLU A 255 5.01 -2.19 5.71
CA GLU A 255 6.27 -1.41 5.68
C GLU A 255 7.03 -1.44 7.03
N VAL A 256 6.31 -1.70 8.12
CA VAL A 256 6.87 -1.81 9.48
C VAL A 256 7.09 -3.27 9.88
N CYS A 257 6.53 -4.22 9.13
CA CYS A 257 6.54 -5.65 9.43
C CYS A 257 7.66 -6.37 8.65
#